data_AF-A0A959C8Q6-F1
#
_entry.id   AF-A0A959C8Q6-F1
#
_cell.length_a   1.000
_cell.length_b   1.000
_cell.length_c   1.000
_cell.angle_alpha   90.00
_cell.angle_beta   90.00
_cell.angle_gamma   90.00
#
_symmetry.space_group_name_H-M   'P 1'
#
loop_
_entity.id
_entity.type
_entity.pdbx_description
1 polymer ?
#
loop_
_entity_poly.entity_id
_entity_poly.type
_entity_poly.pdbx_seq_one_letter_code
_entity_poly.pdbx_strand_id
1 'polypeptide(L)'
;HGEFESFTGEVSVVEQSEYFMLSLGTGRVTRPYPYNKAKSWGQAQWIRPIIDILMQGVSESVDYQMRYVLPPDASGTPQYIRINPEIPAENAEMSDVSDKNISGLQEVAAKAIKEQDQVLDQVCELIS
;
A
#
# COMPACT_ATOMS: atom_id res chain seq x y z
N HIS A 1 -15.30 -25.01 -39.81
CA HIS A 1 -14.59 -23.72 -39.75
C HIS A 1 -15.59 -22.69 -39.24
N GLY A 2 -15.64 -22.29 -37.98
CA GLY A 2 -14.97 -22.69 -36.75
C GLY A 2 -15.93 -22.27 -35.63
N GLU A 3 -16.08 -23.13 -34.61
CA GLU A 3 -16.94 -22.86 -33.46
C GLU A 3 -16.33 -21.70 -32.66
N PHE A 4 -17.12 -20.62 -32.52
CA PHE A 4 -16.87 -19.60 -31.51
C PHE A 4 -17.24 -20.25 -30.17
N GLU A 5 -16.28 -20.91 -29.53
CA GLU A 5 -16.41 -21.32 -28.15
C GLU A 5 -16.61 -20.05 -27.31
N SER A 6 -17.81 -19.90 -26.77
CA SER A 6 -18.12 -18.89 -25.78
C SER A 6 -17.21 -19.11 -24.59
N PHE A 7 -16.29 -18.19 -24.35
CA PHE A 7 -15.48 -18.15 -23.14
C PHE A 7 -16.36 -17.68 -21.97
N THR A 8 -17.38 -18.46 -21.62
CA THR A 8 -18.01 -18.41 -20.32
C THR A 8 -17.11 -19.20 -19.39
N GLY A 9 -15.99 -18.61 -18.99
CA GLY A 9 -15.31 -19.09 -17.80
C GLY A 9 -16.36 -19.09 -16.70
N GLU A 10 -16.64 -20.26 -16.13
CA GLU A 10 -17.34 -20.33 -14.86
C GLU A 10 -16.67 -19.29 -13.95
N VAL A 11 -17.45 -18.31 -13.49
CA VAL A 11 -17.01 -17.51 -12.36
C VAL A 11 -16.93 -18.53 -11.25
N SER A 12 -15.73 -19.09 -11.06
CA SER A 12 -15.40 -19.91 -9.92
C SER A 12 -15.90 -19.10 -8.74
N VAL A 13 -16.92 -19.61 -8.08
CA VAL A 13 -17.31 -19.16 -6.74
C VAL A 13 -15.98 -19.03 -6.03
N VAL A 14 -15.65 -17.82 -5.56
CA VAL A 14 -14.40 -17.61 -4.83
C VAL A 14 -14.47 -18.59 -3.68
N GLU A 15 -13.81 -19.73 -3.82
CA GLU A 15 -13.63 -20.68 -2.74
C GLU A 15 -12.99 -19.84 -1.64
N GLN A 16 -13.57 -19.91 -0.44
CA GLN A 16 -13.10 -19.15 0.72
C GLN A 16 -11.58 -19.22 0.73
N SER A 17 -10.90 -18.09 0.53
CA SER A 17 -9.45 -18.16 0.55
C SER A 17 -9.05 -18.56 1.97
N GLU A 18 -8.28 -19.63 2.12
CA GLU A 18 -7.77 -20.09 3.41
C GLU A 18 -6.69 -19.14 3.98
N TYR A 19 -6.45 -18.03 3.31
CA TYR A 19 -5.33 -17.14 3.57
C TYR A 19 -5.84 -15.79 4.05
N PHE A 20 -5.39 -15.41 5.24
CA PHE A 20 -5.42 -14.02 5.67
C PHE A 20 -4.07 -13.37 5.37
N MET A 21 -4.09 -12.16 4.82
CA MET A 21 -2.87 -11.39 4.56
C MET A 21 -2.91 -10.02 5.23
N LEU A 22 -1.96 -9.81 6.15
CA LEU A 22 -1.61 -8.49 6.66
C LEU A 22 -0.47 -7.89 5.83
N SER A 23 -0.75 -6.80 5.13
CA SER A 23 0.23 -6.05 4.35
C SER A 23 0.71 -4.82 5.13
N LEU A 24 2.00 -4.78 5.46
CA LEU A 24 2.63 -3.65 6.16
C LEU A 24 3.46 -2.83 5.18
N GLY A 25 3.08 -1.58 4.97
CA GLY A 25 3.83 -0.63 4.15
C GLY A 25 4.81 0.21 4.98
N THR A 26 5.84 0.73 4.32
CA THR A 26 6.84 1.62 4.93
C THR A 26 6.38 3.07 5.06
N GLY A 27 5.10 3.32 4.85
CA GLY A 27 4.47 4.63 4.82
C GLY A 27 4.30 5.20 3.41
N ARG A 28 3.35 6.13 3.29
CA ARG A 28 3.03 6.86 2.05
C ARG A 28 3.42 8.32 2.19
N VAL A 29 4.14 8.85 1.21
CA VAL A 29 4.56 10.26 1.15
C VAL A 29 3.80 10.97 0.03
N THR A 30 2.98 11.95 0.38
CA THR A 30 2.32 12.79 -0.62
C THR A 30 3.21 13.98 -0.98
N ARG A 31 4.15 13.79 -1.92
CA ARG A 31 5.05 14.88 -2.39
C ARG A 31 4.55 15.46 -3.72
N PRO A 32 4.14 16.74 -3.77
CA PRO A 32 3.76 17.37 -5.03
C PRO A 32 5.00 17.73 -5.87
N TYR A 33 4.96 17.43 -7.16
CA TYR A 33 5.97 17.80 -8.15
C TYR A 33 5.43 18.88 -9.10
N PRO A 34 5.52 20.18 -8.74
CA PRO A 34 4.95 21.25 -9.54
C PRO A 34 5.69 21.41 -10.88
N TYR A 35 4.93 21.45 -11.98
CA TYR A 35 5.44 21.56 -13.35
C TYR A 35 6.47 22.68 -13.52
N ASN A 36 6.22 23.86 -12.95
CA ASN A 36 7.12 25.01 -13.09
C ASN A 36 8.52 24.78 -12.52
N LYS A 37 8.67 23.89 -11.53
CA LYS A 37 9.96 23.46 -10.99
C LYS A 37 10.54 22.29 -11.77
N ALA A 38 9.69 21.32 -12.10
CA ALA A 38 10.09 20.08 -12.75
C ALA A 38 10.54 20.29 -14.22
N LYS A 39 9.98 21.26 -14.94
CA LYS A 39 10.30 21.52 -16.35
C LYS A 39 11.77 21.87 -16.61
N SER A 40 12.46 22.41 -15.60
CA SER A 40 13.87 22.79 -15.69
C SER A 40 14.81 21.77 -15.05
N TRP A 41 14.31 20.59 -14.66
CA TRP A 41 15.14 19.55 -14.07
C TRP A 41 15.96 18.82 -15.13
N GLY A 42 17.26 18.68 -14.87
CA GLY A 42 18.14 17.77 -15.60
C GLY A 42 17.97 16.32 -15.15
N GLN A 43 18.60 15.38 -15.88
CA GLN A 43 18.45 13.94 -15.63
C GLN A 43 18.75 13.54 -14.17
N ALA A 44 19.83 14.06 -13.58
CA ALA A 44 20.18 13.76 -12.19
C ALA A 44 19.12 14.22 -11.17
N GLN A 45 18.41 15.31 -11.47
CA GLN A 45 17.35 15.83 -10.60
C GLN A 45 16.06 15.02 -10.71
N TRP A 46 15.85 14.29 -11.81
CA TRP A 46 14.70 13.42 -12.03
C TRP A 46 14.83 12.04 -11.38
N ILE A 47 16.05 11.54 -11.15
CA ILE A 47 16.27 10.16 -10.66
C ILE A 47 15.51 9.88 -9.36
N ARG A 48 15.66 10.74 -8.34
CA ARG A 48 14.96 10.58 -7.05
C ARG A 48 13.43 10.61 -7.21
N PRO A 49 12.82 11.65 -7.81
CA PRO A 49 11.39 11.69 -8.08
C PRO A 49 10.84 10.45 -8.79
N ILE A 50 11.55 9.94 -9.80
CA ILE A 50 11.11 8.75 -10.55
C ILE A 50 11.09 7.53 -9.65
N ILE A 51 12.13 7.31 -8.84
CA ILE A 51 12.18 6.18 -7.90
C ILE A 51 11.00 6.29 -6.92
N ASP A 52 10.78 7.46 -6.32
CA ASP A 52 9.69 7.67 -5.37
C ASP A 52 8.32 7.41 -6.02
N ILE A 53 8.09 7.93 -7.23
CA ILE A 53 6.84 7.74 -7.98
C ILE A 53 6.62 6.26 -8.29
N LEU A 54 7.65 5.56 -8.77
CA LEU A 54 7.55 4.14 -9.13
C LEU A 54 7.29 3.27 -7.89
N MET A 55 7.99 3.51 -6.79
CA MET A 55 7.81 2.75 -5.55
C MET A 55 6.39 2.94 -4.98
N GLN A 56 5.88 4.17 -4.97
CA GLN A 56 4.50 4.45 -4.56
C GLN A 56 3.49 3.82 -5.52
N GLY A 57 3.70 3.97 -6.83
CA GLY A 57 2.81 3.42 -7.85
C GLY A 57 2.69 1.90 -7.79
N VAL A 58 3.80 1.19 -7.60
CA VAL A 58 3.79 -0.28 -7.41
C VAL A 58 3.05 -0.63 -6.12
N SER A 59 3.34 0.08 -5.02
CA SER A 59 2.69 -0.18 -3.74
C SER A 59 1.16 0.02 -3.78
N GLU A 60 0.67 1.04 -4.48
CA GLU A 60 -0.76 1.34 -4.62
C GLU A 60 -1.44 0.37 -5.58
N SER A 61 -0.76 0.01 -6.68
CA SER A 61 -1.29 -0.95 -7.66
C SER A 61 -1.45 -2.34 -7.04
N VAL A 62 -0.46 -2.79 -6.24
CA VAL A 62 -0.55 -4.07 -5.53
C VAL A 62 -1.63 -4.03 -4.46
N ASP A 63 -1.76 -2.95 -3.69
CA ASP A 63 -2.86 -2.82 -2.73
C ASP A 63 -4.22 -2.95 -3.41
N TYR A 64 -4.40 -2.26 -4.54
CA TYR A 64 -5.64 -2.33 -5.31
C TYR A 64 -5.91 -3.76 -5.82
N GLN A 65 -4.91 -4.42 -6.41
CA GLN A 65 -5.04 -5.78 -6.93
C GLN A 65 -5.37 -6.79 -5.84
N MET A 66 -4.69 -6.71 -4.68
CA MET A 66 -4.87 -7.64 -3.57
C MET A 66 -6.29 -7.63 -3.00
N ARG A 67 -7.00 -6.49 -3.05
CA ARG A 67 -8.41 -6.42 -2.64
C ARG A 67 -9.35 -7.26 -3.51
N TYR A 68 -8.96 -7.59 -4.74
CA TYR A 68 -9.72 -8.48 -5.63
C TYR A 68 -9.24 -9.93 -5.55
N VAL A 69 -7.96 -10.15 -5.25
CA VAL A 69 -7.39 -11.49 -5.08
C VAL A 69 -7.85 -12.12 -3.75
N LEU A 70 -7.93 -11.31 -2.70
CA LEU A 70 -8.38 -11.70 -1.36
C LEU A 70 -9.59 -10.83 -0.95
N PRO A 71 -10.75 -11.00 -1.62
CA PRO A 71 -11.95 -10.29 -1.22
C PRO A 71 -12.42 -10.77 0.16
N PRO A 72 -13.29 -10.01 0.86
CA PRO A 72 -13.93 -10.52 2.06
C PRO A 72 -14.64 -11.86 1.81
N ASP A 73 -14.65 -12.72 2.82
CA ASP A 73 -15.31 -14.02 2.71
C ASP A 73 -16.84 -13.89 2.68
N ALA A 74 -17.54 -15.03 2.61
CA ALA A 74 -19.00 -15.08 2.58
C ALA A 74 -19.68 -14.46 3.83
N SER A 75 -18.97 -14.38 4.96
CA SER A 75 -19.44 -13.73 6.18
C SER A 75 -19.15 -12.23 6.23
N GLY A 76 -18.41 -11.71 5.25
CA GLY A 76 -17.93 -10.33 5.21
C GLY A 76 -16.63 -10.10 5.98
N THR A 77 -15.97 -11.17 6.44
CA THR A 77 -14.70 -11.09 7.16
C THR A 77 -13.58 -10.70 6.18
N PRO A 78 -12.79 -9.64 6.47
CA PRO A 78 -11.73 -9.20 5.58
C PRO A 78 -10.60 -10.25 5.51
N GLN A 79 -10.22 -10.64 4.29
CA GLN A 79 -9.09 -11.57 4.05
C GLN A 79 -7.77 -10.86 3.74
N TYR A 80 -7.82 -9.54 3.50
CA TYR A 80 -6.66 -8.70 3.27
C TYR A 80 -6.81 -7.38 4.01
N ILE A 81 -5.82 -7.06 4.84
CA ILE A 81 -5.74 -5.79 5.58
C ILE A 81 -4.40 -5.14 5.27
N ARG A 82 -4.43 -3.86 4.89
CA ARG A 82 -3.21 -3.07 4.67
C ARG A 82 -3.08 -1.95 5.68
N ILE A 83 -1.92 -1.89 6.32
CA ILE A 83 -1.50 -0.78 7.18
C ILE A 83 -0.34 -0.07 6.49
N ASN A 84 -0.58 1.18 6.10
CA ASN A 84 0.43 2.00 5.42
C ASN A 84 0.22 3.49 5.81
N PRO A 85 0.86 3.96 6.89
CA PRO A 85 0.58 5.29 7.43
C PRO A 85 1.08 6.42 6.52
N GLU A 86 0.48 7.60 6.65
CA GLU A 86 1.01 8.78 5.97
C GLU A 86 2.25 9.30 6.70
N ILE A 87 3.32 9.55 5.94
CA ILE A 87 4.57 10.13 6.45
C ILE A 87 4.53 11.65 6.20
N PRO A 88 4.72 12.47 7.25
CA PRO A 88 4.86 13.92 7.12
C PRO A 88 6.01 14.32 6.19
N ALA A 89 5.88 15.47 5.53
CA ALA A 89 6.86 15.93 4.56
C ALA A 89 8.26 16.13 5.17
N GLU A 90 8.34 16.50 6.45
CA GLU A 90 9.60 16.62 7.18
C GLU A 90 10.34 15.30 7.42
N ASN A 91 9.63 14.16 7.32
CA ASN A 91 10.19 12.82 7.50
C ASN A 91 10.26 12.01 6.19
N ALA A 92 9.94 12.64 5.06
CA ALA A 92 9.76 11.99 3.78
C ALA A 92 11.06 11.64 3.04
N GLU A 93 12.20 12.18 3.47
CA GLU A 93 13.49 11.90 2.82
C GLU A 93 13.96 10.49 3.17
N MET A 94 13.80 9.56 2.22
CA MET A 94 14.10 8.12 2.39
C MET A 94 15.56 7.85 2.81
N SER A 95 16.50 8.68 2.38
CA SER A 95 17.92 8.55 2.72
C SER A 95 18.32 9.25 4.02
N ASP A 96 17.41 9.95 4.69
CA ASP A 96 17.70 10.62 5.96
C ASP A 96 17.72 9.61 7.10
N VAL A 97 18.94 9.22 7.49
CA VAL A 97 19.21 8.28 8.59
C VAL A 97 19.58 9.00 9.89
N SER A 98 19.26 10.30 10.01
CA SER A 98 19.52 11.04 11.25
C SER A 98 18.63 10.54 12.39
N ASP A 99 19.15 10.61 13.63
CA ASP A 99 18.40 10.23 14.82
C ASP A 99 17.08 11.00 14.95
N LYS A 100 17.07 12.27 14.51
CA LYS A 100 15.87 13.10 14.47
C LYS A 100 14.82 12.50 13.53
N ASN A 101 15.22 12.12 12.31
CA ASN A 101 14.28 11.55 11.35
C ASN A 101 13.76 10.19 11.82
N ILE A 102 14.64 9.34 12.34
CA ILE A 102 14.27 8.03 12.90
C ILE A 102 13.26 8.20 14.05
N SER A 103 13.52 9.13 14.97
CA SER A 103 12.59 9.41 16.08
C SER A 103 11.23 9.90 15.58
N GLY A 104 11.21 10.80 14.59
CA GLY A 104 9.96 11.24 13.96
C GLY A 104 9.19 10.10 13.29
N LEU A 105 9.87 9.18 12.61
CA LEU A 105 9.24 7.99 12.02
C LEU A 105 8.68 7.03 13.08
N GLN A 106 9.33 6.92 14.24
CA GLN A 106 8.80 6.16 15.39
C GLN A 106 7.52 6.81 15.94
N GLU A 107 7.46 8.14 16.02
CA GLU A 107 6.25 8.87 16.42
C GLU A 107 5.11 8.66 15.41
N VAL A 108 5.42 8.68 14.10
CA VAL A 108 4.45 8.36 13.03
C VAL A 108 3.90 6.95 13.22
N ALA A 109 4.76 5.96 13.49
CA ALA A 109 4.34 4.59 13.75
C ALA A 109 3.47 4.47 15.01
N ALA A 110 3.86 5.10 16.11
CA ALA A 110 3.08 5.11 17.36
C ALA A 110 1.70 5.75 17.17
N LYS A 111 1.63 6.85 16.41
CA LYS A 111 0.37 7.48 16.04
C LYS A 111 -0.49 6.57 15.17
N ALA A 112 0.10 5.91 14.17
CA ALA A 112 -0.61 4.99 13.29
C ALA A 112 -1.19 3.80 14.06
N ILE A 113 -0.44 3.22 15.00
CA ILE A 113 -0.92 2.16 15.89
C ILE A 113 -2.15 2.64 16.66
N LYS A 114 -2.07 3.82 17.27
CA LYS A 114 -3.18 4.40 18.04
C LYS A 114 -4.42 4.68 17.16
N GLU A 115 -4.23 5.14 15.93
CA GLU A 115 -5.32 5.42 15.00
C GLU A 115 -5.95 4.15 14.42
N GLN A 116 -5.21 3.04 14.39
CA GLN A 116 -5.62 1.76 13.82
C GLN A 116 -5.90 0.70 14.90
N ASP A 117 -6.08 1.10 16.16
CA ASP A 117 -6.22 0.21 17.32
C ASP A 117 -7.27 -0.89 17.08
N GLN A 118 -8.47 -0.49 16.63
CA GLN A 118 -9.56 -1.42 16.31
C GLN A 118 -9.22 -2.40 15.18
N VAL A 119 -8.46 -1.94 14.17
CA VAL A 119 -8.04 -2.79 13.06
C VAL A 119 -6.98 -3.79 13.53
N LEU A 120 -6.06 -3.36 14.40
CA LEU A 120 -5.06 -4.24 14.99
C LEU A 120 -5.69 -5.30 15.90
N ASP A 121 -6.71 -4.95 16.67
CA ASP A 121 -7.49 -5.92 17.46
C ASP A 121 -8.16 -6.96 16.55
N GLN A 122 -8.81 -6.53 15.45
CA GLN A 122 -9.38 -7.43 14.45
C GLN A 122 -8.31 -8.35 13.84
N VAL A 123 -7.13 -7.82 13.50
CA VAL A 123 -6.02 -8.62 12.99
C VAL A 123 -5.61 -9.69 14.01
N CYS A 124 -5.51 -9.33 15.29
CA CYS A 124 -5.19 -10.28 16.36
C CYS A 124 -6.24 -11.39 16.48
N GLU A 125 -7.53 -11.05 16.36
CA GLU A 125 -8.62 -12.04 16.36
C GLU A 125 -8.55 -12.99 15.15
N LEU A 126 -8.17 -12.50 13.98
CA LEU A 126 -8.07 -13.29 12.74
C LEU A 126 -6.88 -14.26 12.73
N ILE A 127 -5.82 -13.97 13.47
CA ILE A 127 -4.59 -14.79 13.49
C ILE A 127 -4.45 -15.66 14.74
N SER A 128 -5.34 -15.51 15.73
CA SER A 128 -5.35 -16.31 16.98
C SER A 128 -6.00 -17.67 16.76
#